data_AF-A0AAW9YMH4-F1
#
_entry.id   AF-A0AAW9YMH4-F1
#
_cell.length_a   1.000
_cell.length_b   1.000
_cell.length_c   1.000
_cell.angle_alpha   90.00
_cell.angle_beta   90.00
_cell.angle_gamma   90.00
#
_symmetry.space_group_name_H-M   'P 1'
#
loop_
_entity.id
_entity.type
_entity.pdbx_description
1 polymer ?
#
loop_
_entity_poly.entity_id
_entity_poly.type
_entity_poly.pdbx_seq_one_letter_code
_entity_poly.pdbx_strand_id
1 'polypeptide(L)' 'MKIYKQIGAEERVKIIRMRGEWKSVRQIACVLKRCPSTISRELRRN' A
#
# COMPACT_ATOMS: atom_id res chain seq x y z
N MET A 1 20.96 3.45 6.56
CA MET A 1 19.74 4.17 6.96
C MET A 1 18.64 3.90 5.94
N LYS A 2 17.66 3.02 6.22
CA LYS A 2 16.55 2.76 5.28
C LYS A 2 15.64 3.99 5.29
N ILE A 3 15.75 4.83 4.26
CA ILE A 3 14.83 5.93 4.01
C ILE A 3 13.45 5.28 3.82
N TYR A 4 12.63 5.31 4.87
CA TYR A 4 11.24 4.94 4.77
C TYR A 4 10.58 5.95 3.82
N LYS A 5 10.57 5.66 2.51
CA LYS A 5 9.73 6.38 1.56
C LYS A 5 8.29 6.11 1.98
N GLN A 6 7.74 7.06 2.74
CA GLN A 6 6.33 7.04 3.13
C GLN A 6 5.47 6.83 1.89
N ILE A 7 4.34 6.16 2.08
CA ILE A 7 3.36 6.01 1.02
C ILE A 7 2.80 7.40 0.74
N GLY A 8 3.03 7.89 -0.48
CA GLY A 8 2.56 9.20 -0.90
C GLY A 8 1.03 9.25 -1.01
N ALA A 9 0.44 10.44 -1.05
CA ALA A 9 -1.01 10.63 -1.14
C ALA A 9 -1.64 9.85 -2.32
N GLU A 10 -0.99 9.87 -3.50
CA GLU A 10 -1.47 9.11 -4.67
C GLU A 10 -1.43 7.59 -4.47
N GLU A 11 -0.36 7.08 -3.86
CA GLU A 11 -0.26 5.65 -3.55
C GLU A 11 -1.33 5.26 -2.53
N ARG A 12 -1.63 6.11 -1.53
CA ARG A 12 -2.72 5.88 -0.56
C ARG A 12 -4.08 5.78 -1.23
N VAL A 13 -4.40 6.70 -2.14
CA VAL A 13 -5.65 6.66 -2.91
C VAL A 13 -5.75 5.36 -3.71
N LYS A 14 -4.66 4.93 -4.35
CA LYS A 14 -4.60 3.66 -5.08
C LYS A 14 -4.81 2.45 -4.15
N ILE A 15 -4.23 2.45 -2.95
CA ILE A 15 -4.42 1.39 -1.95
C ILE A 15 -5.88 1.29 -1.53
N ILE A 16 -6.50 2.42 -1.16
CA ILE A 16 -7.91 2.45 -0.72
C ILE A 16 -8.84 1.99 -1.84
N ARG A 17 -8.64 2.49 -3.05
CA ARG A 17 -9.41 2.08 -4.23
C ARG A 17 -9.30 0.56 -4.47
N MET A 18 -8.08 0.03 -4.53
CA MET A 18 -7.87 -1.40 -4.74
C MET A 18 -8.41 -2.26 -3.58
N ARG A 19 -8.44 -1.72 -2.36
CA ARG A 19 -9.05 -2.40 -1.22
C ARG A 19 -10.56 -2.49 -1.36
N GLY A 20 -11.22 -1.44 -1.86
CA GLY A 20 -12.64 -1.47 -2.23
C GLY A 20 -12.96 -2.48 -3.35
N GLU A 21 -11.99 -2.74 -4.24
CA GLU A 21 -12.04 -3.81 -5.24
C GLU A 21 -11.70 -5.21 -4.67
N TRP A 22 -11.67 -5.38 -3.34
CA TRP A 22 -11.36 -6.63 -2.64
C TRP A 22 -9.98 -7.24 -2.95
N LYS A 23 -9.05 -6.45 -3.50
CA LYS A 23 -7.69 -6.94 -3.76
C LYS A 23 -6.96 -7.27 -2.46
N SER A 24 -6.18 -8.34 -2.51
CA SER A 24 -5.32 -8.75 -1.41
C SER A 24 -4.13 -7.79 -1.25
N VAL A 25 -3.56 -7.74 -0.05
CA VAL A 25 -2.35 -6.95 0.26
C VAL A 25 -1.20 -7.29 -0.70
N ARG A 26 -1.06 -8.57 -1.09
CA ARG A 26 -0.01 -9.02 -2.02
C ARG A 26 -0.23 -8.49 -3.44
N GLN A 27 -1.48 -8.48 -3.92
CA GLN A 27 -1.80 -7.91 -5.23
C GLN A 27 -1.56 -6.40 -5.25
N ILE A 28 -1.99 -5.69 -4.22
CA ILE A 28 -1.77 -4.24 -4.07
C ILE A 28 -0.27 -3.93 -4.05
N ALA A 29 0.51 -4.71 -3.29
CA ALA A 29 1.96 -4.57 -3.20
C ALA A 29 2.65 -4.79 -4.55
N CYS A 30 2.21 -5.79 -5.32
CA CYS A 30 2.72 -6.06 -6.66
C CYS A 30 2.47 -4.88 -7.62
N VAL A 31 1.23 -4.36 -7.64
CA VAL A 31 0.84 -3.22 -8.49
C VAL A 31 1.64 -1.96 -8.14
N LEU A 32 1.83 -1.68 -6.85
CA LEU A 32 2.55 -0.49 -6.39
C LEU A 32 4.08 -0.66 -6.34
N LYS A 33 4.60 -1.85 -6.68
CA LYS A 33 6.02 -2.21 -6.53
C LYS A 33 6.55 -1.89 -5.13
N ARG A 34 5.73 -2.17 -4.11
CA ARG A 34 6.06 -1.99 -2.68
C ARG A 34 6.08 -3.33 -1.97
N CYS A 35 6.72 -3.37 -0.81
CA CYS A 35 6.69 -4.56 0.04
C CYS A 35 5.26 -4.76 0.62
N PRO A 36 4.76 -6.01 0.69
CA PRO A 36 3.47 -6.30 1.34
C PRO A 36 3.38 -5.79 2.78
N SER A 37 4.49 -5.79 3.51
CA SER A 37 4.57 -5.24 4.87
C SER A 37 4.37 -3.71 4.93
N THR A 38 4.78 -2.99 3.88
CA THR A 38 4.53 -1.55 3.75
C THR A 38 3.04 -1.28 3.56
N ILE A 39 2.40 -2.02 2.64
CA ILE A 39 0.96 -1.90 2.39
C ILE A 39 0.15 -2.28 3.63
N SER A 40 0.51 -3.38 4.30
CA SER A 40 -0.13 -3.82 5.55
C SER A 40 0.02 -2.81 6.69
N ARG A 41 1.15 -2.10 6.78
CA ARG A 41 1.31 -1.02 7.77
C ARG A 41 0.45 0.19 7.44
N GLU A 42 0.34 0.56 6.16
CA GLU A 42 -0.49 1.68 5.72
C GLU A 42 -1.99 1.40 5.94
N LEU A 43 -2.45 0.20 5.60
CA LEU A 43 -3.83 -0.26 5.82
C LEU A 43 -4.20 -0.45 7.30
N ARG A 44 -3.23 -0.47 8.22
CA ARG A 44 -3.49 -0.49 9.67
C ARG A 44 -3.46 0.90 10.29
N ARG A 45 -2.88 1.88 9.58
CA ARG A 45 -2.75 3.27 10.05
C ARG A 45 -3.97 4.11 9.71
N ASN A 46 -4.69 3.76 8.65
CA ASN A 46 -5.99 4.32 8.28
C ASN A 46 -7.06 3.24 8.46
#